data_AF-A0A5J5CJ63-F1
#
_entry.id   AF-A0A5J5CJ63-F1
#
_cell.length_a   1.000
_cell.length_b   1.000
_cell.length_c   1.000
_cell.angle_alpha   90.00
_cell.angle_beta   90.00
_cell.angle_gamma   90.00
#
_symmetry.space_group_name_H-M   'P 1'
#
loop_
_entity.id
_entity.type
_entity.pdbx_description
1 polymer ?
#
loop_
_entity_poly.entity_id
_entity_poly.type
_entity_poly.pdbx_seq_one_letter_code
_entity_poly.pdbx_strand_id
1 'polypeptide(L)'
;MMALNFTSSHRNHVTGGPCPSKATIKGKTVVITGANTGIGKETARELAKRGGRIIMGCRDMEKCETAAREIRGKTLNPHVYACQLDLASVKSIREFAERIKQDKERVDVLINNAGVMRSPAGKTEDGFDMQFGVNHLGHFLLTNLLLDKLKESAPSRVINLASLAHIVGKIDFEDLNWERKKFDTKQAYCQSKLANVLFTRELAKRLQGKSTGCTGITVNAVHPGVVATELGRHTGLHQSQFSSSVLSPFFSMLVKSPELGAQPSVYLAVSEEMEGVSGRYYDVMTEKEPAPQALDEEAARRLWEVSSRLVGLEEEGQSGKSNPTTETSEHKEEYPSQNMAEPQRKGELLPEDVGTDDCLTSYTHIYSPDLLKDQVAFITGGGSGIGFRIAEILMRHGCDTVIASRNLDKLKEASKKLSAASGRRCLPFCLDVRKPESIAAAVDETLKELGRIDILINNAAGNFLCPATSLSFNAFKTVMEIDTMGTFNTSKVVYEKWFQDHGGNIVNISATLGYRGQALQVHAGSAKAANDAMTKHLAVEWGPSGVRVNTVAPGGPRGEAAGAFQSIPLQRAGNKTEMAHCTLFLASPASSFVTGAILVADGGAWLTSANDVSMLLGIASSKSAKL
;
A
#
# COMPACT_ATOMS: atom_id res chain seq x y z
N MET A 1 40.46 -14.03 -5.19
CA MET A 1 39.75 -15.18 -4.58
C MET A 1 39.65 -14.91 -3.08
N MET A 2 38.57 -14.25 -2.65
CA MET A 2 38.25 -14.05 -1.23
C MET A 2 36.73 -14.17 -1.14
N ALA A 3 36.25 -15.39 -0.92
CA ALA A 3 34.85 -15.63 -0.63
C ALA A 3 34.59 -15.11 0.79
N LEU A 4 33.90 -13.98 0.89
CA LEU A 4 33.31 -13.52 2.15
C LEU A 4 32.30 -14.58 2.59
N ASN A 5 32.70 -15.44 3.51
CA ASN A 5 31.82 -16.39 4.20
C ASN A 5 30.85 -15.60 5.09
N PHE A 6 29.76 -15.12 4.51
CA PHE A 6 28.63 -14.60 5.27
C PHE A 6 28.00 -15.75 6.07
N THR A 7 27.95 -15.58 7.38
CA THR A 7 27.35 -16.54 8.30
C THR A 7 25.86 -16.74 7.99
N SER A 8 25.38 -17.99 8.11
CA SER A 8 23.98 -18.39 7.87
C SER A 8 22.93 -17.49 8.53
N SER A 9 23.28 -16.84 9.64
CA SER A 9 22.40 -15.97 10.43
C SER A 9 21.90 -14.73 9.66
N HIS A 10 22.76 -14.05 8.90
CA HIS A 10 22.36 -12.83 8.18
C HIS A 10 21.48 -13.12 6.96
N ARG A 11 21.69 -14.26 6.28
CA ARG A 11 20.83 -14.71 5.19
C ARG A 11 19.42 -15.05 5.68
N ASN A 12 19.30 -15.60 6.89
CA ASN A 12 18.01 -15.98 7.50
C ASN A 12 17.15 -14.77 7.91
N HIS A 13 17.77 -13.63 8.27
CA HIS A 13 17.04 -12.43 8.66
C HIS A 13 16.31 -11.77 7.48
N VAL A 14 16.88 -11.85 6.28
CA VAL A 14 16.31 -11.27 5.05
C VAL A 14 15.37 -12.25 4.33
N THR A 15 15.63 -13.56 4.42
CA THR A 15 14.87 -14.57 3.66
C THR A 15 13.83 -15.33 4.49
N GLY A 16 13.77 -15.14 5.81
CA GLY A 16 12.98 -15.96 6.73
C GLY A 16 13.49 -17.39 6.71
N GLY A 17 14.31 -17.72 7.70
CA GLY A 17 15.03 -19.00 7.80
C GLY A 17 14.12 -20.23 7.95
N PRO A 18 14.65 -21.36 8.46
CA PRO A 18 13.85 -22.57 8.66
C PRO A 18 12.65 -22.32 9.58
N CYS A 19 11.57 -23.08 9.37
CA CYS A 19 10.39 -23.07 10.23
C CYS A 19 10.83 -23.26 11.70
N PRO A 20 10.50 -22.32 12.60
CA PRO A 20 10.95 -22.38 13.99
C PRO A 20 10.28 -23.53 14.75
N SER A 21 9.04 -23.87 14.43
CA SER A 21 8.32 -24.98 15.05
C SER A 21 9.00 -26.32 14.77
N LYS A 22 9.20 -27.12 15.82
CA LYS A 22 9.70 -28.51 15.76
C LYS A 22 8.58 -29.56 15.84
N ALA A 23 7.32 -29.14 15.78
CA ALA A 23 6.17 -30.03 15.88
C ALA A 23 6.19 -31.12 14.79
N THR A 24 5.91 -32.35 15.21
CA THR A 24 5.66 -33.48 14.31
C THR A 24 4.18 -33.61 14.00
N ILE A 25 3.83 -34.19 12.85
CA ILE A 25 2.45 -34.35 12.39
C ILE A 25 2.12 -35.82 12.13
N LYS A 26 2.62 -36.73 12.99
CA LYS A 26 2.31 -38.16 12.93
C LYS A 26 0.80 -38.37 13.01
N GLY A 27 0.27 -39.23 12.16
CA GLY A 27 -1.16 -39.53 12.08
C GLY A 27 -2.00 -38.44 11.40
N LYS A 28 -1.37 -37.35 10.92
CA LYS A 28 -2.06 -36.32 10.12
C LYS A 28 -1.84 -36.53 8.64
N THR A 29 -2.86 -36.24 7.84
CA THR A 29 -2.82 -36.30 6.38
C THR A 29 -2.77 -34.90 5.77
N VAL A 30 -1.86 -34.71 4.83
CA VAL A 30 -1.65 -33.44 4.13
C VAL A 30 -1.87 -33.63 2.63
N VAL A 31 -2.77 -32.86 2.05
CA VAL A 31 -2.96 -32.76 0.60
C VAL A 31 -2.22 -31.52 0.08
N ILE A 32 -1.35 -31.70 -0.92
CA ILE A 32 -0.55 -30.59 -1.49
C ILE A 32 -0.70 -30.61 -3.00
N THR A 33 -1.18 -29.50 -3.58
CA THR A 33 -1.26 -29.35 -5.04
C THR A 33 0.10 -28.91 -5.63
N GLY A 34 0.47 -29.44 -6.80
CA GLY A 34 1.72 -29.07 -7.49
C GLY A 34 2.98 -29.46 -6.70
N ALA A 35 2.95 -30.63 -6.06
CA ALA A 35 3.98 -31.08 -5.13
C ALA A 35 5.16 -31.83 -5.79
N ASN A 36 5.22 -31.95 -7.12
CA ASN A 36 6.28 -32.69 -7.80
C ASN A 36 7.57 -31.88 -8.03
N THR A 37 7.51 -30.55 -8.04
CA THR A 37 8.69 -29.67 -8.19
C THR A 37 8.62 -28.44 -7.28
N GLY A 38 9.73 -27.68 -7.21
CA GLY A 38 9.79 -26.39 -6.52
C GLY A 38 9.33 -26.40 -5.06
N ILE A 39 8.60 -25.35 -4.66
CA ILE A 39 8.12 -25.14 -3.28
C ILE A 39 7.22 -26.29 -2.81
N GLY A 40 6.36 -26.80 -3.69
CA GLY A 40 5.43 -27.89 -3.36
C GLY A 40 6.15 -29.17 -2.98
N LYS A 41 7.19 -29.55 -3.74
CA LYS A 41 8.02 -30.73 -3.45
C LYS A 41 8.75 -30.61 -2.12
N GLU A 42 9.34 -29.45 -1.85
CA GLU A 42 10.06 -29.25 -0.59
C GLU A 42 9.11 -29.15 0.62
N THR A 43 7.90 -28.62 0.43
CA THR A 43 6.84 -28.64 1.44
C THR A 43 6.43 -30.08 1.74
N ALA A 44 6.20 -30.90 0.70
CA ALA A 44 5.91 -32.32 0.83
C ALA A 44 7.03 -33.08 1.56
N ARG A 45 8.29 -32.83 1.21
CA ARG A 45 9.45 -33.45 1.85
C ARG A 45 9.53 -33.11 3.33
N GLU A 46 9.36 -31.84 3.68
CA GLU A 46 9.51 -31.39 5.07
C GLU A 46 8.36 -31.90 5.96
N LEU A 47 7.13 -31.93 5.44
CA LEU A 47 5.98 -32.49 6.16
C LEU A 47 6.05 -34.02 6.26
N ALA A 48 6.55 -34.71 5.24
CA ALA A 48 6.84 -36.16 5.31
C ALA A 48 7.89 -36.46 6.37
N LYS A 49 8.96 -35.67 6.45
CA LYS A 49 10.02 -35.78 7.47
C LYS A 49 9.46 -35.62 8.89
N ARG A 50 8.40 -34.82 9.05
CA ARG A 50 7.68 -34.62 10.32
C ARG A 50 6.65 -35.71 10.62
N GLY A 51 6.58 -36.76 9.78
CA GLY A 51 5.74 -37.95 9.99
C GLY A 51 4.34 -37.87 9.40
N GLY A 52 4.04 -36.87 8.57
CA GLY A 52 2.73 -36.74 7.93
C GLY A 52 2.51 -37.76 6.81
N ARG A 53 1.25 -38.15 6.60
CA ARG A 53 0.81 -38.85 5.38
C ARG A 53 0.61 -37.81 4.28
N ILE A 54 1.43 -37.85 3.22
CA ILE A 54 1.44 -36.80 2.19
C ILE A 54 0.77 -37.31 0.91
N ILE A 55 -0.22 -36.55 0.43
CA ILE A 55 -0.89 -36.77 -0.85
C ILE A 55 -0.47 -35.64 -1.80
N MET A 56 0.28 -36.01 -2.83
CA MET A 56 0.86 -35.10 -3.81
C MET A 56 -0.05 -35.04 -5.05
N GLY A 57 -0.87 -34.00 -5.17
CA GLY A 57 -1.75 -33.78 -6.32
C GLY A 57 -1.00 -33.10 -7.47
N CYS A 58 -0.77 -33.79 -8.59
CA CYS A 58 -0.03 -33.24 -9.73
C CYS A 58 -0.63 -33.68 -11.07
N ARG A 59 -0.43 -32.86 -12.11
CA ARG A 59 -0.86 -33.15 -13.48
C ARG A 59 -0.03 -34.23 -14.18
N ASP A 60 1.27 -34.26 -13.90
CA ASP A 60 2.24 -35.18 -14.51
C ASP A 60 2.57 -36.29 -13.50
N MET A 61 1.95 -37.46 -13.66
CA MET A 61 2.11 -38.59 -12.73
C MET A 61 3.53 -39.15 -12.73
N GLU A 62 4.23 -39.15 -13.86
CA GLU A 62 5.57 -39.72 -13.92
C GLU A 62 6.54 -38.90 -13.07
N LYS A 63 6.48 -37.57 -13.21
CA LYS A 63 7.25 -36.65 -12.35
C LYS A 63 6.80 -36.72 -10.91
N CYS A 64 5.49 -36.85 -10.66
CA CYS A 64 4.96 -36.91 -9.31
C CYS A 64 5.41 -38.19 -8.57
N GLU A 65 5.34 -39.35 -9.22
CA GLU A 65 5.81 -40.62 -8.63
C GLU A 65 7.31 -40.62 -8.41
N THR A 66 8.07 -40.02 -9.32
CA THR A 66 9.52 -39.85 -9.16
C THR A 66 9.83 -39.00 -7.93
N ALA A 67 9.15 -37.86 -7.77
CA ALA A 67 9.30 -37.00 -6.60
C ALA A 67 8.85 -37.71 -5.30
N ALA A 68 7.73 -38.43 -5.34
CA ALA A 68 7.23 -39.19 -4.18
C ALA A 68 8.24 -40.26 -3.75
N ARG A 69 8.81 -41.02 -4.69
CA ARG A 69 9.85 -42.04 -4.42
C ARG A 69 11.08 -41.43 -3.77
N GLU A 70 11.54 -40.29 -4.29
CA GLU A 70 12.68 -39.56 -3.72
C GLU A 70 12.40 -39.10 -2.29
N ILE A 71 11.21 -38.54 -2.03
CA ILE A 71 10.81 -38.09 -0.69
C ILE A 71 10.75 -39.27 0.28
N ARG A 72 10.14 -40.41 -0.11
CA ARG A 72 10.11 -41.63 0.71
C ARG A 72 11.53 -42.07 1.08
N GLY A 73 12.45 -42.09 0.11
CA GLY A 73 13.86 -42.45 0.34
C GLY A 73 14.59 -41.48 1.29
N LYS A 74 14.40 -40.16 1.11
CA LYS A 74 15.07 -39.14 1.93
C LYS A 74 14.52 -39.00 3.35
N THR A 75 13.23 -39.31 3.55
CA THR A 75 12.55 -39.10 4.84
C THR A 75 12.32 -40.40 5.60
N LEU A 76 12.51 -41.55 4.95
CA LEU A 76 12.16 -42.88 5.45
C LEU A 76 10.68 -43.02 5.84
N ASN A 77 9.83 -42.12 5.33
CA ASN A 77 8.39 -42.16 5.53
C ASN A 77 7.73 -42.85 4.32
N PRO A 78 7.11 -44.04 4.47
CA PRO A 78 6.48 -44.73 3.34
C PRO A 78 5.17 -44.09 2.89
N HIS A 79 4.58 -43.19 3.69
CA HIS A 79 3.25 -42.63 3.48
C HIS A 79 3.28 -41.35 2.63
N VAL A 80 3.87 -41.44 1.44
CA VAL A 80 3.89 -40.35 0.45
C VAL A 80 3.35 -40.89 -0.86
N TYR A 81 2.24 -40.33 -1.35
CA TYR A 81 1.45 -40.87 -2.46
C TYR A 81 1.32 -39.83 -3.57
N ALA A 82 1.55 -40.22 -4.82
CA ALA A 82 1.24 -39.38 -5.97
C ALA A 82 -0.21 -39.62 -6.41
N CYS A 83 -0.92 -38.54 -6.76
CA CYS A 83 -2.29 -38.61 -7.22
C CYS A 83 -2.50 -37.61 -8.37
N GLN A 84 -3.23 -38.06 -9.40
CA GLN A 84 -3.50 -37.23 -10.58
C GLN A 84 -4.43 -36.08 -10.20
N LEU A 85 -3.99 -34.85 -10.46
CA LEU A 85 -4.78 -33.64 -10.28
C LEU A 85 -4.30 -32.58 -11.29
N ASP A 86 -5.14 -32.30 -12.28
CA ASP A 86 -4.97 -31.13 -13.15
C ASP A 86 -5.95 -30.02 -12.75
N LEU A 87 -5.40 -28.91 -12.25
CA LEU A 87 -6.20 -27.75 -11.85
C LEU A 87 -6.73 -26.94 -13.05
N ALA A 88 -6.30 -27.26 -14.26
CA ALA A 88 -6.86 -26.72 -15.50
C ALA A 88 -8.07 -27.51 -16.01
N SER A 89 -8.61 -28.45 -15.22
CA SER A 89 -9.76 -29.29 -15.58
C SER A 89 -10.70 -29.50 -14.39
N VAL A 90 -11.90 -28.94 -14.45
CA VAL A 90 -12.96 -29.10 -13.43
C VAL A 90 -13.28 -30.59 -13.21
N LYS A 91 -13.28 -31.38 -14.29
CA LYS A 91 -13.45 -32.83 -14.23
C LYS A 91 -12.34 -33.49 -13.39
N SER A 92 -11.07 -33.20 -13.69
CA SER A 92 -9.95 -33.77 -12.94
C SER A 92 -10.00 -33.40 -11.46
N ILE A 93 -10.39 -32.16 -11.13
CA ILE A 93 -10.53 -31.70 -9.75
C ILE A 93 -11.62 -32.48 -9.01
N ARG A 94 -12.78 -32.71 -9.63
CA ARG A 94 -13.89 -33.48 -9.05
C ARG A 94 -13.49 -34.94 -8.83
N GLU A 95 -12.87 -35.58 -9.83
CA GLU A 95 -12.39 -36.97 -9.71
C GLU A 95 -11.35 -37.13 -8.60
N PHE A 96 -10.42 -36.18 -8.47
CA PHE A 96 -9.47 -36.16 -7.37
C PHE A 96 -10.18 -36.01 -6.02
N ALA A 97 -11.09 -35.03 -5.89
CA ALA A 97 -11.81 -34.81 -4.64
C ALA A 97 -12.66 -36.03 -4.22
N GLU A 98 -13.33 -36.69 -5.16
CA GLU A 98 -14.05 -37.95 -4.87
C GLU A 98 -13.13 -39.04 -4.35
N ARG A 99 -11.95 -39.21 -4.97
CA ARG A 99 -10.96 -40.20 -4.51
C ARG A 99 -10.49 -39.91 -3.08
N ILE A 100 -10.26 -38.63 -2.74
CA ILE A 100 -9.87 -38.23 -1.38
C ILE A 100 -11.02 -38.43 -0.38
N LYS A 101 -12.27 -38.18 -0.78
CA LYS A 101 -13.43 -38.42 0.08
C LYS A 101 -13.64 -39.92 0.37
N GLN A 102 -13.41 -40.77 -0.63
CA GLN A 102 -13.47 -42.23 -0.52
C GLN A 102 -12.33 -42.83 0.31
N ASP A 103 -11.19 -42.14 0.41
CA ASP A 103 -10.13 -42.53 1.34
C ASP A 103 -10.68 -42.45 2.77
N LYS A 104 -10.52 -43.52 3.56
CA LYS A 104 -11.02 -43.58 4.94
C LYS A 104 -10.19 -42.71 5.88
N GLU A 105 -9.02 -42.28 5.43
CA GLU A 105 -8.13 -41.41 6.18
C GLU A 105 -8.70 -39.98 6.29
N ARG A 106 -8.30 -39.30 7.36
CA ARG A 106 -8.58 -37.87 7.60
C ARG A 106 -7.84 -36.98 6.58
N VAL A 107 -8.22 -35.71 6.48
CA VAL A 107 -7.48 -34.65 5.78
C VAL A 107 -7.30 -33.48 6.76
N ASP A 108 -6.10 -33.35 7.31
CA ASP A 108 -5.78 -32.33 8.31
C ASP A 108 -5.36 -31.01 7.73
N VAL A 109 -4.63 -31.07 6.61
CA VAL A 109 -4.03 -29.88 6.00
C VAL A 109 -4.20 -29.94 4.50
N LEU A 110 -4.82 -28.90 3.92
CA LEU A 110 -4.87 -28.67 2.49
C LEU A 110 -3.95 -27.50 2.12
N ILE A 111 -2.95 -27.74 1.28
CA ILE A 111 -2.01 -26.72 0.80
C ILE A 111 -2.25 -26.49 -0.70
N ASN A 112 -2.90 -25.38 -1.00
CA ASN A 112 -3.16 -24.88 -2.35
C ASN A 112 -1.90 -24.17 -2.87
N ASN A 113 -0.93 -24.96 -3.35
CA ASN A 113 0.42 -24.51 -3.73
C ASN A 113 0.63 -24.36 -5.25
N ALA A 114 -0.03 -25.19 -6.07
CA ALA A 114 0.18 -25.19 -7.50
C ALA A 114 -0.05 -23.80 -8.12
N GLY A 115 0.62 -23.52 -9.23
CA GLY A 115 0.34 -22.32 -10.00
C GLY A 115 1.14 -22.19 -11.28
N VAL A 116 0.70 -21.26 -12.11
CA VAL A 116 1.33 -20.85 -13.37
C VAL A 116 1.50 -19.33 -13.37
N MET A 117 2.61 -18.87 -13.96
CA MET A 117 2.98 -17.45 -13.97
C MET A 117 3.43 -17.04 -15.37
N ARG A 118 2.88 -15.93 -15.87
CA ARG A 118 3.22 -15.34 -17.18
C ARG A 118 3.17 -16.35 -18.33
N SER A 119 2.25 -17.30 -18.27
CA SER A 119 1.97 -18.17 -19.40
C SER A 119 1.51 -17.32 -20.60
N PRO A 120 1.85 -17.70 -21.85
CA PRO A 120 1.21 -17.14 -23.03
C PRO A 120 -0.32 -17.21 -22.91
N ALA A 121 -1.04 -16.38 -23.66
CA ALA A 121 -2.50 -16.42 -23.71
C ALA A 121 -2.96 -17.85 -24.00
N GLY A 122 -3.78 -18.41 -23.10
CA GLY A 122 -4.24 -19.78 -23.17
C GLY A 122 -5.42 -19.98 -22.22
N LYS A 123 -6.20 -21.01 -22.49
CA LYS A 123 -7.40 -21.35 -21.71
C LYS A 123 -7.25 -22.74 -21.06
N THR A 124 -7.89 -22.91 -19.92
CA THR A 124 -8.12 -24.22 -19.29
C THR A 124 -9.04 -25.09 -20.15
N GLU A 125 -9.18 -26.39 -19.83
CA GLU A 125 -10.12 -27.28 -20.55
C GLU A 125 -11.55 -26.74 -20.51
N ASP A 126 -11.91 -26.04 -19.43
CA ASP A 126 -13.23 -25.45 -19.18
C ASP A 126 -13.36 -24.01 -19.69
N GLY A 127 -12.38 -23.49 -20.43
CA GLY A 127 -12.46 -22.18 -21.10
C GLY A 127 -12.10 -20.95 -20.25
N PHE A 128 -11.60 -21.12 -19.03
CA PHE A 128 -11.10 -20.02 -18.19
C PHE A 128 -9.70 -19.57 -18.59
N ASP A 129 -9.35 -18.30 -18.36
CA ASP A 129 -7.94 -17.85 -18.43
C ASP A 129 -7.04 -18.82 -17.66
N MET A 130 -5.89 -19.20 -18.25
CA MET A 130 -4.99 -20.19 -17.67
C MET A 130 -4.49 -19.81 -16.27
N GLN A 131 -4.20 -18.52 -16.00
CA GLN A 131 -3.68 -18.10 -14.70
C GLN A 131 -4.77 -17.99 -13.65
N PHE A 132 -5.93 -17.40 -13.97
CA PHE A 132 -7.08 -17.32 -13.09
C PHE A 132 -7.68 -18.71 -12.81
N GLY A 133 -7.81 -19.55 -13.85
CA GLY A 133 -8.31 -20.92 -13.78
C GLY A 133 -7.46 -21.80 -12.86
N VAL A 134 -6.16 -21.91 -13.12
CA VAL A 134 -5.28 -22.78 -12.33
C VAL A 134 -4.98 -22.22 -10.94
N ASN A 135 -4.66 -20.92 -10.82
CA ASN A 135 -4.18 -20.39 -9.55
C ASN A 135 -5.31 -20.15 -8.54
N HIS A 136 -6.52 -19.83 -9.00
CA HIS A 136 -7.68 -19.49 -8.16
C HIS A 136 -8.84 -20.47 -8.33
N LEU A 137 -9.49 -20.55 -9.51
CA LEU A 137 -10.73 -21.35 -9.67
C LEU A 137 -10.55 -22.83 -9.34
N GLY A 138 -9.43 -23.43 -9.76
CA GLY A 138 -9.14 -24.83 -9.49
C GLY A 138 -8.98 -25.12 -7.99
N HIS A 139 -8.26 -24.24 -7.27
CA HIS A 139 -8.11 -24.35 -5.81
C HIS A 139 -9.41 -24.02 -5.07
N PHE A 140 -10.18 -23.05 -5.57
CA PHE A 140 -11.49 -22.69 -5.05
C PHE A 140 -12.43 -23.90 -5.10
N LEU A 141 -12.53 -24.57 -6.25
CA LEU A 141 -13.34 -25.78 -6.41
C LEU A 141 -12.83 -26.91 -5.51
N LEU A 142 -11.53 -27.23 -5.56
CA LEU A 142 -10.94 -28.31 -4.77
C LEU A 142 -11.20 -28.11 -3.28
N THR A 143 -10.99 -26.90 -2.76
CA THR A 143 -11.19 -26.59 -1.35
C THR A 143 -12.65 -26.79 -0.95
N ASN A 144 -13.59 -26.25 -1.74
CA ASN A 144 -15.02 -26.39 -1.46
C ASN A 144 -15.47 -27.86 -1.48
N LEU A 145 -14.99 -28.67 -2.43
CA LEU A 145 -15.32 -30.10 -2.50
C LEU A 145 -14.76 -30.93 -1.33
N LEU A 146 -13.68 -30.46 -0.70
CA LEU A 146 -13.05 -31.11 0.45
C LEU A 146 -13.46 -30.53 1.80
N LEU A 147 -14.32 -29.50 1.84
CA LEU A 147 -14.69 -28.83 3.09
C LEU A 147 -15.28 -29.80 4.11
N ASP A 148 -16.19 -30.68 3.72
CA ASP A 148 -16.82 -31.60 4.69
C ASP A 148 -15.81 -32.60 5.26
N LYS A 149 -14.90 -33.12 4.42
CA LYS A 149 -13.79 -33.99 4.87
C LYS A 149 -12.84 -33.25 5.82
N LEU A 150 -12.57 -31.98 5.56
CA LEU A 150 -11.79 -31.10 6.44
C LEU A 150 -12.52 -30.86 7.77
N LYS A 151 -13.85 -30.72 7.78
CA LYS A 151 -14.67 -30.55 8.99
C LYS A 151 -14.64 -31.82 9.84
N GLU A 152 -14.80 -32.98 9.23
CA GLU A 152 -14.69 -34.29 9.90
C GLU A 152 -13.30 -34.51 10.52
N SER A 153 -12.28 -33.88 9.92
CA SER A 153 -10.89 -33.96 10.36
C SER A 153 -10.49 -32.84 11.31
N ALA A 154 -11.43 -31.97 11.75
CA ALA A 154 -11.12 -30.83 12.59
C ALA A 154 -10.40 -31.25 13.90
N PRO A 155 -9.44 -30.44 14.42
CA PRO A 155 -8.95 -29.20 13.84
C PRO A 155 -8.13 -29.40 12.56
N SER A 156 -8.47 -28.66 11.50
CA SER A 156 -7.85 -28.77 10.17
C SER A 156 -7.52 -27.40 9.59
N ARG A 157 -6.60 -27.36 8.61
CA ARG A 157 -6.01 -26.11 8.09
C ARG A 157 -6.01 -26.07 6.57
N VAL A 158 -6.39 -24.93 6.00
CA VAL A 158 -6.25 -24.62 4.58
C VAL A 158 -5.22 -23.50 4.41
N ILE A 159 -4.25 -23.71 3.53
CA ILE A 159 -3.15 -22.77 3.28
C ILE A 159 -3.14 -22.43 1.79
N ASN A 160 -3.38 -21.15 1.48
CA ASN A 160 -3.46 -20.65 0.11
C ASN A 160 -2.18 -19.89 -0.27
N LEU A 161 -1.46 -20.35 -1.30
CA LEU A 161 -0.28 -19.62 -1.76
C LEU A 161 -0.67 -18.38 -2.56
N ALA A 162 -0.30 -17.23 -2.01
CA ALA A 162 -0.39 -15.91 -2.61
C ALA A 162 1.00 -15.44 -3.11
N SER A 163 1.10 -14.16 -3.47
CA SER A 163 2.34 -13.54 -3.93
C SER A 163 2.29 -12.03 -3.68
N LEU A 164 3.43 -11.34 -3.53
CA LEU A 164 3.47 -9.86 -3.57
C LEU A 164 2.81 -9.28 -4.84
N ALA A 165 2.64 -10.07 -5.90
CA ALA A 165 1.85 -9.70 -7.06
C ALA A 165 0.40 -9.30 -6.73
N HIS A 166 -0.18 -9.78 -5.62
CA HIS A 166 -1.51 -9.37 -5.18
C HIS A 166 -1.61 -7.86 -4.88
N ILE A 167 -0.49 -7.23 -4.48
CA ILE A 167 -0.43 -5.80 -4.09
C ILE A 167 -0.76 -4.87 -5.25
N VAL A 168 -0.49 -5.28 -6.48
CA VAL A 168 -0.83 -4.55 -7.71
C VAL A 168 -1.92 -5.25 -8.51
N GLY A 169 -2.53 -6.30 -7.95
CA GLY A 169 -3.65 -7.00 -8.56
C GLY A 169 -4.91 -6.18 -8.51
N LYS A 170 -5.80 -6.42 -9.47
CA LYS A 170 -7.17 -5.93 -9.48
C LYS A 170 -8.07 -7.07 -9.96
N ILE A 171 -9.20 -7.27 -9.30
CA ILE A 171 -10.23 -8.18 -9.81
C ILE A 171 -11.07 -7.39 -10.82
N ASP A 172 -10.99 -7.77 -12.09
CA ASP A 172 -11.84 -7.21 -13.13
C ASP A 172 -13.09 -8.06 -13.31
N PHE A 173 -14.14 -7.76 -12.56
CA PHE A 173 -15.40 -8.52 -12.65
C PHE A 173 -16.10 -8.42 -14.00
N GLU A 174 -15.75 -7.43 -14.83
CA GLU A 174 -16.29 -7.26 -16.18
C GLU A 174 -15.53 -8.06 -17.23
N ASP A 175 -14.33 -8.55 -16.89
CA ASP A 175 -13.46 -9.28 -17.83
C ASP A 175 -12.50 -10.26 -17.12
N LEU A 176 -13.03 -11.10 -16.21
CA LEU A 176 -12.22 -12.04 -15.43
C LEU A 176 -11.37 -12.99 -16.31
N ASN A 177 -11.85 -13.23 -17.53
CA ASN A 177 -11.33 -14.20 -18.49
C ASN A 177 -10.51 -13.59 -19.63
N TRP A 178 -10.28 -12.27 -19.63
CA TRP A 178 -9.54 -11.53 -20.67
C TRP A 178 -10.10 -11.71 -22.08
N GLU A 179 -11.42 -11.60 -22.21
CA GLU A 179 -12.16 -11.72 -23.47
C GLU A 179 -12.42 -10.35 -24.12
N ARG A 180 -12.44 -9.28 -23.33
CA ARG A 180 -12.72 -7.91 -23.83
C ARG A 180 -11.43 -7.11 -24.06
N LYS A 181 -10.46 -7.24 -23.15
CA LYS A 181 -9.19 -6.49 -23.19
C LYS A 181 -8.07 -7.30 -23.84
N LYS A 182 -7.05 -6.60 -24.35
CA LYS A 182 -5.81 -7.24 -24.81
C LYS A 182 -5.14 -7.96 -23.63
N PHE A 183 -4.84 -9.24 -23.79
CA PHE A 183 -4.24 -10.07 -22.75
C PHE A 183 -2.93 -9.51 -22.22
N ASP A 184 -2.86 -9.27 -20.91
CA ASP A 184 -1.64 -8.88 -20.19
C ASP A 184 -1.24 -10.00 -19.22
N THR A 185 -0.15 -10.69 -19.56
CA THR A 185 0.36 -11.83 -18.80
C THR A 185 0.70 -11.50 -17.34
N LYS A 186 1.12 -10.26 -17.06
CA LYS A 186 1.46 -9.81 -15.70
C LYS A 186 0.20 -9.49 -14.92
N GLN A 187 -0.74 -8.76 -15.51
CA GLN A 187 -1.99 -8.40 -14.83
C GLN A 187 -2.85 -9.64 -14.54
N ALA A 188 -2.95 -10.60 -15.46
CA ALA A 188 -3.64 -11.87 -15.22
C ALA A 188 -3.06 -12.64 -14.02
N TYR A 189 -1.73 -12.67 -13.88
CA TYR A 189 -1.07 -13.24 -12.70
C TYR A 189 -1.44 -12.49 -11.41
N CYS A 190 -1.35 -11.15 -11.43
CA CYS A 190 -1.61 -10.31 -10.27
C CYS A 190 -3.07 -10.43 -9.81
N GLN A 191 -4.02 -10.46 -10.75
CA GLN A 191 -5.44 -10.75 -10.50
C GLN A 191 -5.60 -12.11 -9.80
N SER A 192 -4.99 -13.17 -10.34
CA SER A 192 -5.10 -14.51 -9.75
C SER A 192 -4.54 -14.60 -8.33
N LYS A 193 -3.47 -13.87 -8.01
CA LYS A 193 -2.88 -13.86 -6.67
C LYS A 193 -3.61 -12.96 -5.69
N LEU A 194 -4.29 -11.92 -6.16
CA LEU A 194 -5.28 -11.18 -5.36
C LEU A 194 -6.51 -12.03 -5.04
N ALA A 195 -7.00 -12.79 -6.02
CA ALA A 195 -8.15 -13.68 -5.85
C ALA A 195 -7.92 -14.69 -4.71
N ASN A 196 -6.71 -15.26 -4.58
CA ASN A 196 -6.37 -16.17 -3.48
C ASN A 196 -6.46 -15.53 -2.08
N VAL A 197 -6.10 -14.24 -1.94
CA VAL A 197 -6.18 -13.55 -0.63
C VAL A 197 -7.63 -13.22 -0.28
N LEU A 198 -8.41 -12.73 -1.26
CA LEU A 198 -9.85 -12.51 -1.10
C LEU A 198 -10.59 -13.80 -0.76
N PHE A 199 -10.29 -14.89 -1.46
CA PHE A 199 -10.83 -16.22 -1.19
C PHE A 199 -10.55 -16.70 0.24
N THR A 200 -9.31 -16.53 0.70
CA THR A 200 -8.91 -16.91 2.05
C THR A 200 -9.76 -16.22 3.11
N ARG A 201 -9.98 -14.91 2.96
CA ARG A 201 -10.75 -14.11 3.92
C ARG A 201 -12.23 -14.48 3.90
N GLU A 202 -12.82 -14.60 2.71
CA GLU A 202 -14.23 -14.96 2.58
C GLU A 202 -14.50 -16.39 3.07
N LEU A 203 -13.62 -17.33 2.78
CA LEU A 203 -13.73 -18.70 3.29
C LEU A 203 -13.64 -18.72 4.83
N ALA A 204 -12.68 -18.00 5.41
CA ALA A 204 -12.55 -17.89 6.87
C ALA A 204 -13.82 -17.32 7.53
N LYS A 205 -14.42 -16.27 6.93
CA LYS A 205 -15.68 -15.67 7.40
C LYS A 205 -16.85 -16.65 7.33
N ARG A 206 -16.98 -17.38 6.21
CA ARG A 206 -18.03 -18.40 6.03
C ARG A 206 -17.92 -19.55 7.03
N LEU A 207 -16.70 -19.95 7.38
CA LEU A 207 -16.44 -21.03 8.34
C LEU A 207 -16.67 -20.61 9.82
N GLN A 208 -16.86 -19.31 10.09
CA GLN A 208 -17.15 -18.73 11.41
C GLN A 208 -18.66 -18.39 11.63
N GLY A 209 -19.52 -18.54 10.62
CA GLY A 209 -20.90 -18.05 10.63
C GLY A 209 -21.84 -18.67 11.68
N LYS A 210 -22.72 -17.83 12.27
CA LYS A 210 -23.61 -18.12 13.42
C LYS A 210 -24.67 -19.24 13.22
N SER A 211 -24.86 -19.78 12.02
CA SER A 211 -25.88 -20.81 11.72
C SER A 211 -25.35 -22.25 11.84
N THR A 212 -24.03 -22.43 11.82
CA THR A 212 -23.36 -23.72 12.00
C THR A 212 -22.17 -23.47 12.91
N GLY A 213 -22.14 -24.02 14.13
CA GLY A 213 -21.07 -23.75 15.11
C GLY A 213 -19.65 -23.85 14.51
N CYS A 214 -18.65 -23.26 15.18
CA CYS A 214 -17.26 -23.22 14.71
C CYS A 214 -16.81 -24.57 14.12
N THR A 215 -16.56 -24.59 12.80
CA THR A 215 -16.22 -25.81 12.05
C THR A 215 -14.88 -26.44 12.43
N GLY A 216 -14.06 -25.72 13.21
CA GLY A 216 -12.70 -26.13 13.58
C GLY A 216 -11.69 -26.07 12.42
N ILE A 217 -12.09 -25.50 11.27
CA ILE A 217 -11.22 -25.27 10.11
C ILE A 217 -10.63 -23.86 10.18
N THR A 218 -9.32 -23.75 10.03
CA THR A 218 -8.65 -22.45 9.82
C THR A 218 -8.14 -22.29 8.40
N VAL A 219 -8.12 -21.06 7.89
CA VAL A 219 -7.75 -20.76 6.50
C VAL A 219 -6.84 -19.54 6.46
N ASN A 220 -5.63 -19.65 5.92
CA ASN A 220 -4.69 -18.53 5.84
C ASN A 220 -3.98 -18.45 4.48
N ALA A 221 -3.56 -17.25 4.09
CA ALA A 221 -2.85 -16.99 2.86
C ALA A 221 -1.37 -16.73 3.14
N VAL A 222 -0.47 -17.14 2.24
CA VAL A 222 0.96 -16.96 2.42
C VAL A 222 1.70 -16.58 1.15
N HIS A 223 2.57 -15.57 1.23
CA HIS A 223 3.59 -15.29 0.23
C HIS A 223 4.93 -15.94 0.67
N PRO A 224 5.48 -16.90 -0.09
CA PRO A 224 6.70 -17.61 0.32
C PRO A 224 8.02 -16.81 0.14
N GLY A 225 7.96 -15.63 -0.48
CA GLY A 225 9.14 -14.87 -0.93
C GLY A 225 9.46 -15.06 -2.42
N VAL A 226 10.59 -14.50 -2.87
CA VAL A 226 11.13 -14.69 -4.22
C VAL A 226 11.94 -15.99 -4.25
N VAL A 227 11.44 -17.02 -4.91
CA VAL A 227 12.03 -18.38 -4.90
C VAL A 227 12.42 -18.82 -6.31
N ALA A 228 13.60 -19.42 -6.46
CA ALA A 228 14.03 -20.06 -7.70
C ALA A 228 13.16 -21.30 -7.95
N THR A 229 12.17 -21.19 -8.84
CA THR A 229 11.30 -22.31 -9.21
C THR A 229 11.06 -22.34 -10.72
N GLU A 230 10.64 -23.49 -11.22
CA GLU A 230 10.22 -23.67 -12.63
C GLU A 230 8.99 -22.80 -13.01
N LEU A 231 8.37 -22.12 -12.04
CA LEU A 231 7.31 -21.13 -12.26
C LEU A 231 7.79 -19.97 -13.15
N GLY A 232 9.09 -19.68 -13.16
CA GLY A 232 9.71 -18.64 -13.99
C GLY A 232 10.02 -19.03 -15.44
N ARG A 233 9.68 -20.24 -15.89
CA ARG A 233 10.10 -20.78 -17.21
C ARG A 233 9.71 -19.93 -18.44
N HIS A 234 8.69 -19.07 -18.32
CA HIS A 234 8.25 -18.16 -19.39
C HIS A 234 8.73 -16.70 -19.22
N THR A 235 9.67 -16.43 -18.31
CA THR A 235 10.12 -15.06 -17.99
C THR A 235 11.24 -14.50 -18.88
N GLY A 236 11.63 -15.21 -19.94
CA GLY A 236 12.65 -14.74 -20.91
C GLY A 236 14.10 -14.70 -20.40
N LEU A 237 14.34 -14.97 -19.11
CA LEU A 237 15.67 -14.97 -18.50
C LEU A 237 16.60 -16.11 -18.98
N HIS A 238 16.08 -17.11 -19.71
CA HIS A 238 16.82 -18.32 -20.08
C HIS A 238 17.47 -18.27 -21.47
N GLN A 239 17.43 -17.13 -22.18
CA GLN A 239 17.90 -17.01 -23.58
C GLN A 239 19.17 -16.17 -23.80
N SER A 240 19.78 -15.55 -22.78
CA SER A 240 21.00 -14.73 -22.97
C SER A 240 22.19 -15.21 -22.13
N GLN A 241 23.17 -15.83 -22.79
CA GLN A 241 24.43 -16.31 -22.22
C GLN A 241 25.30 -15.20 -21.59
N PHE A 242 25.04 -13.93 -21.93
CA PHE A 242 25.82 -12.80 -21.43
C PHE A 242 25.41 -12.38 -20.00
N SER A 243 24.16 -12.66 -19.61
CA SER A 243 23.62 -12.33 -18.28
C SER A 243 23.94 -13.37 -17.20
N SER A 244 24.20 -14.63 -17.60
CA SER A 244 24.36 -15.75 -16.67
C SER A 244 25.72 -15.80 -15.96
N SER A 245 26.75 -15.14 -16.50
CA SER A 245 28.13 -15.32 -16.01
C SER A 245 28.64 -14.16 -15.14
N VAL A 246 28.02 -12.98 -15.20
CA VAL A 246 28.49 -11.76 -14.49
C VAL A 246 27.56 -11.34 -13.33
N LEU A 247 26.24 -11.57 -13.44
CA LEU A 247 25.25 -11.21 -12.40
C LEU A 247 24.86 -12.36 -11.45
N SER A 248 25.34 -13.57 -11.71
CA SER A 248 24.98 -14.80 -10.97
C SER A 248 25.21 -14.75 -9.44
N PRO A 249 26.29 -14.17 -8.90
CA PRO A 249 26.52 -14.16 -7.45
C PRO A 249 25.56 -13.24 -6.68
N PHE A 250 25.16 -12.10 -7.26
CA PHE A 250 24.27 -11.13 -6.60
C PHE A 250 22.79 -11.52 -6.75
N PHE A 251 22.39 -12.09 -7.89
CA PHE A 251 21.03 -12.62 -8.07
C PHE A 251 20.77 -13.87 -7.21
N SER A 252 21.77 -14.75 -7.03
CA SER A 252 21.65 -15.91 -6.14
C SER A 252 21.54 -15.55 -4.64
N MET A 253 21.87 -14.31 -4.27
CA MET A 253 21.75 -13.80 -2.90
C MET A 253 20.31 -13.40 -2.52
N LEU A 254 19.49 -12.99 -3.50
CA LEU A 254 18.09 -12.55 -3.30
C LEU A 254 17.05 -13.64 -3.62
N VAL A 255 17.45 -14.68 -4.35
CA VAL A 255 16.57 -15.77 -4.75
C VAL A 255 16.67 -16.90 -3.73
N LYS A 256 15.57 -17.19 -3.02
CA LYS A 256 15.48 -18.28 -2.05
C LYS A 256 15.54 -19.62 -2.77
N SER A 257 16.12 -20.61 -2.09
CA SER A 257 16.01 -21.99 -2.52
C SER A 257 14.58 -22.50 -2.28
N PRO A 258 14.09 -23.48 -3.05
CA PRO A 258 12.79 -24.11 -2.82
C PRO A 258 12.59 -24.59 -1.37
N GLU A 259 13.65 -25.05 -0.72
CA GLU A 259 13.65 -25.52 0.67
C GLU A 259 13.25 -24.41 1.64
N LEU A 260 13.80 -23.20 1.46
CA LEU A 260 13.44 -22.02 2.25
C LEU A 260 12.06 -21.47 1.86
N GLY A 261 11.72 -21.54 0.57
CA GLY A 261 10.40 -21.16 0.07
C GLY A 261 9.25 -22.02 0.63
N ALA A 262 9.53 -23.26 1.03
CA ALA A 262 8.56 -24.16 1.65
C ALA A 262 8.28 -23.84 3.13
N GLN A 263 9.22 -23.22 3.84
CA GLN A 263 9.15 -23.04 5.29
C GLN A 263 7.92 -22.24 5.76
N PRO A 264 7.47 -21.18 5.05
CA PRO A 264 6.22 -20.50 5.35
C PRO A 264 4.98 -21.41 5.37
N SER A 265 4.82 -22.25 4.34
CA SER A 265 3.70 -23.19 4.26
C SER A 265 3.80 -24.26 5.34
N VAL A 266 5.02 -24.75 5.62
CA VAL A 266 5.27 -25.70 6.72
C VAL A 266 4.90 -25.09 8.07
N TYR A 267 5.32 -23.85 8.32
CA TYR A 267 5.01 -23.11 9.55
C TYR A 267 3.49 -22.99 9.77
N LEU A 268 2.75 -22.53 8.77
CA LEU A 268 1.28 -22.43 8.87
C LEU A 268 0.63 -23.81 9.06
N ALA A 269 1.21 -24.87 8.49
CA ALA A 269 0.68 -26.22 8.59
C ALA A 269 0.89 -26.86 9.98
N VAL A 270 2.00 -26.57 10.66
CA VAL A 270 2.44 -27.36 11.84
C VAL A 270 2.61 -26.57 13.13
N SER A 271 2.73 -25.24 13.08
CA SER A 271 2.93 -24.44 14.30
C SER A 271 1.70 -24.48 15.20
N GLU A 272 1.93 -24.64 16.50
CA GLU A 272 0.87 -24.63 17.53
C GLU A 272 0.23 -23.24 17.63
N GLU A 273 1.02 -22.17 17.50
CA GLU A 273 0.53 -20.77 17.51
C GLU A 273 -0.47 -20.42 16.40
N MET A 274 -0.57 -21.29 15.38
CA MET A 274 -1.54 -21.16 14.28
C MET A 274 -2.87 -21.85 14.57
N GLU A 275 -3.05 -22.42 15.76
CA GLU A 275 -4.34 -22.93 16.22
C GLU A 275 -5.35 -21.79 16.40
N GLY A 276 -6.55 -21.95 15.85
CA GLY A 276 -7.60 -20.92 15.87
C GLY A 276 -7.34 -19.68 14.98
N VAL A 277 -6.12 -19.48 14.48
CA VAL A 277 -5.78 -18.34 13.62
C VAL A 277 -6.31 -18.59 12.20
N SER A 278 -7.26 -17.77 11.76
CA SER A 278 -7.93 -17.88 10.46
C SER A 278 -8.15 -16.50 9.82
N GLY A 279 -8.20 -16.45 8.49
CA GLY A 279 -8.43 -15.25 7.68
C GLY A 279 -7.21 -14.34 7.54
N ARG A 280 -6.01 -14.80 7.93
CA ARG A 280 -4.79 -13.98 7.98
C ARG A 280 -3.93 -14.16 6.73
N TYR A 281 -3.09 -13.15 6.49
CA TYR A 281 -2.12 -13.14 5.41
C TYR A 281 -0.70 -13.09 6.00
N TYR A 282 0.19 -13.91 5.46
CA TYR A 282 1.57 -14.00 5.90
C TYR A 282 2.52 -13.65 4.76
N ASP A 283 3.48 -12.76 5.04
CA ASP A 283 4.65 -12.56 4.21
C ASP A 283 5.80 -13.35 4.83
N VAL A 284 6.18 -14.44 4.17
CA VAL A 284 7.04 -15.48 4.73
C VAL A 284 6.40 -16.05 6.01
N MET A 285 6.98 -15.89 7.19
CA MET A 285 6.43 -16.40 8.46
C MET A 285 5.89 -15.28 9.36
N THR A 286 5.74 -14.06 8.83
CA THR A 286 5.27 -12.90 9.60
C THR A 286 3.87 -12.51 9.12
N GLU A 287 2.92 -12.42 10.06
CA GLU A 287 1.58 -11.88 9.76
C GLU A 287 1.73 -10.44 9.26
N LYS A 288 1.10 -10.15 8.13
CA LYS A 288 1.03 -8.80 7.58
C LYS A 288 -0.39 -8.53 7.12
N GLU A 289 -0.74 -7.26 7.13
CA GLU A 289 -1.97 -6.84 6.48
C GLU A 289 -1.76 -6.94 4.94
N PRO A 290 -2.63 -7.64 4.20
CA PRO A 290 -2.54 -7.71 2.75
C PRO A 290 -2.89 -6.33 2.15
N ALA A 291 -2.67 -6.16 0.84
CA ALA A 291 -3.00 -4.90 0.18
C ALA A 291 -4.49 -4.52 0.33
N PRO A 292 -4.87 -3.23 0.33
CA PRO A 292 -6.23 -2.80 0.62
C PRO A 292 -7.30 -3.46 -0.26
N GLN A 293 -7.04 -3.65 -1.56
CA GLN A 293 -7.98 -4.34 -2.44
C GLN A 293 -8.22 -5.82 -2.09
N ALA A 294 -7.35 -6.43 -1.27
CA ALA A 294 -7.52 -7.77 -0.73
C ALA A 294 -8.32 -7.80 0.57
N LEU A 295 -8.60 -6.63 1.17
CA LEU A 295 -9.45 -6.47 2.35
C LEU A 295 -10.90 -6.10 1.99
N ASP A 296 -11.17 -5.81 0.72
CA ASP A 296 -12.50 -5.50 0.19
C ASP A 296 -13.45 -6.70 0.36
N GLU A 297 -14.34 -6.62 1.35
CA GLU A 297 -15.29 -7.68 1.66
C GLU A 297 -16.32 -7.89 0.56
N GLU A 298 -16.73 -6.83 -0.14
CA GLU A 298 -17.70 -6.93 -1.22
C GLU A 298 -17.08 -7.57 -2.46
N ALA A 299 -15.83 -7.20 -2.80
CA ALA A 299 -15.08 -7.91 -3.82
C ALA A 299 -14.86 -9.38 -3.43
N ALA A 300 -14.59 -9.69 -2.17
CA ALA A 300 -14.42 -11.07 -1.72
C ALA A 300 -15.73 -11.88 -1.86
N ARG A 301 -16.87 -11.31 -1.45
CA ARG A 301 -18.21 -11.91 -1.61
C ARG A 301 -18.58 -12.09 -3.07
N ARG A 302 -18.44 -11.05 -3.89
CA ARG A 302 -18.73 -11.09 -5.34
C ARG A 302 -17.82 -12.09 -6.06
N LEU A 303 -16.55 -12.15 -5.69
CA LEU A 303 -15.61 -13.14 -6.24
C LEU A 303 -16.00 -14.56 -5.87
N TRP A 304 -16.47 -14.79 -4.63
CA TRP A 304 -16.98 -16.10 -4.22
C TRP A 304 -18.18 -16.53 -5.07
N GLU A 305 -19.16 -15.66 -5.24
CA GLU A 305 -20.37 -15.93 -6.03
C GLU A 305 -20.02 -16.24 -7.48
N VAL A 306 -19.23 -15.38 -8.11
CA VAL A 306 -18.82 -15.60 -9.50
C VAL A 306 -17.98 -16.87 -9.63
N SER A 307 -17.06 -17.15 -8.69
CA SER A 307 -16.27 -18.38 -8.72
C SER A 307 -17.15 -19.61 -8.57
N SER A 308 -18.12 -19.61 -7.65
CA SER A 308 -19.07 -20.70 -7.40
C SER A 308 -19.88 -21.03 -8.64
N ARG A 309 -20.40 -20.00 -9.32
CA ARG A 309 -21.11 -20.14 -10.60
C ARG A 309 -20.22 -20.69 -11.70
N LEU A 310 -19.00 -20.15 -11.86
CA LEU A 310 -18.07 -20.57 -12.92
C LEU A 310 -17.65 -22.03 -12.78
N VAL A 311 -17.48 -22.55 -11.56
CA VAL A 311 -17.07 -23.95 -11.34
C VAL A 311 -18.24 -24.92 -11.13
N GLY A 312 -19.48 -24.43 -11.19
CA GLY A 312 -20.70 -25.24 -11.02
C GLY A 312 -20.87 -25.79 -9.60
N LEU A 313 -20.74 -24.94 -8.58
CA LEU A 313 -21.06 -25.27 -7.18
C LEU A 313 -22.48 -24.80 -6.76
N GLU A 314 -23.14 -23.97 -7.56
CA GLU A 314 -24.55 -23.61 -7.35
C GLU A 314 -25.45 -24.72 -7.93
N GLU A 315 -26.42 -25.20 -7.16
CA GLU A 315 -27.42 -26.16 -7.65
C GLU A 315 -28.33 -25.50 -8.70
N GLU A 316 -28.52 -26.15 -9.85
CA GLU A 316 -29.65 -25.85 -10.74
C GLU A 316 -30.96 -26.16 -10.01
N GLY A 317 -31.47 -25.19 -9.25
CA GLY A 317 -32.54 -25.46 -8.29
C GLY A 317 -33.30 -24.25 -7.80
N GLN A 318 -33.63 -23.29 -8.69
CA GLN A 318 -34.86 -22.50 -8.65
C GLN A 318 -34.97 -21.61 -9.89
N SER A 319 -35.46 -22.20 -10.98
CA SER A 319 -35.93 -21.48 -12.16
C SER A 319 -37.26 -20.77 -11.85
N GLY A 320 -37.18 -19.54 -11.35
CA GLY A 320 -38.26 -18.58 -11.44
C GLY A 320 -38.37 -18.08 -12.88
N LYS A 321 -39.21 -18.75 -13.67
CA LYS A 321 -39.58 -18.37 -15.05
C LYS A 321 -40.11 -16.93 -15.12
N SER A 322 -39.55 -16.12 -16.02
CA SER A 322 -40.33 -15.29 -16.94
C SER A 322 -39.43 -14.72 -18.03
N ASN A 323 -39.54 -15.29 -19.23
CA ASN A 323 -39.06 -14.66 -20.47
C ASN A 323 -40.08 -13.60 -20.94
N PRO A 324 -39.64 -12.64 -21.78
CA PRO A 324 -40.32 -11.38 -22.03
C PRO A 324 -41.38 -11.50 -23.13
N THR A 325 -42.49 -10.78 -23.02
CA THR A 325 -43.30 -10.40 -24.19
C THR A 325 -44.20 -9.20 -23.90
N THR A 326 -44.01 -8.20 -24.75
CA THR A 326 -44.99 -7.25 -25.32
C THR A 326 -45.71 -6.22 -24.45
N GLU A 327 -45.45 -4.97 -24.88
CA GLU A 327 -46.43 -3.93 -25.22
C GLU A 327 -46.73 -2.81 -24.23
N THR A 328 -46.58 -1.63 -24.81
CA THR A 328 -46.80 -0.26 -24.37
C THR A 328 -48.18 -0.02 -23.77
N SER A 329 -48.23 0.74 -22.67
CA SER A 329 -49.17 1.85 -22.57
C SER A 329 -48.69 2.86 -21.52
N GLU A 330 -48.55 4.10 -21.97
CA GLU A 330 -48.30 5.28 -21.17
C GLU A 330 -49.38 5.46 -20.11
N HIS A 331 -48.99 5.54 -18.85
CA HIS A 331 -49.70 6.35 -17.86
C HIS A 331 -48.65 7.07 -17.01
N LYS A 332 -48.50 8.37 -17.30
CA LYS A 332 -47.84 9.34 -16.43
C LYS A 332 -48.74 9.54 -15.21
N GLU A 333 -48.29 9.08 -14.05
CA GLU A 333 -48.67 9.67 -12.77
C GLU A 333 -47.40 10.19 -12.10
N GLU A 334 -47.32 11.51 -12.04
CA GLU A 334 -46.26 12.27 -11.37
C GLU A 334 -46.29 11.99 -9.86
N TYR A 335 -45.24 11.37 -9.35
CA TYR A 335 -44.75 11.60 -7.99
C TYR A 335 -43.50 12.47 -8.09
N PRO A 336 -43.38 13.54 -7.29
CA PRO A 336 -42.40 14.58 -7.51
C PRO A 336 -41.00 14.02 -7.35
N SER A 337 -40.15 14.28 -8.35
CA SER A 337 -38.71 14.16 -8.24
C SER A 337 -38.24 14.98 -7.05
N GLN A 338 -38.04 14.33 -5.90
CA GLN A 338 -37.08 14.84 -4.95
C GLN A 338 -35.71 14.67 -5.62
N ASN A 339 -35.28 15.75 -6.27
CA ASN A 339 -33.87 16.08 -6.37
C ASN A 339 -33.26 15.90 -4.99
N MET A 340 -32.70 14.72 -4.71
CA MET A 340 -31.59 14.63 -3.79
C MET A 340 -30.40 15.23 -4.54
N ALA A 341 -30.40 16.56 -4.61
CA ALA A 341 -29.17 17.31 -4.73
C ALA A 341 -28.17 16.70 -3.74
N GLU A 342 -26.89 16.68 -4.14
CA GLU A 342 -25.79 16.52 -3.20
C GLU A 342 -26.13 17.28 -1.92
N PRO A 343 -25.84 16.74 -0.73
CA PRO A 343 -25.98 17.52 0.48
C PRO A 343 -25.01 18.71 0.36
N GLN A 344 -25.51 19.84 -0.15
CA GLN A 344 -24.92 21.14 0.06
C GLN A 344 -24.94 21.31 1.58
N ARG A 345 -23.79 21.05 2.22
CA ARG A 345 -23.58 21.51 3.59
C ARG A 345 -23.90 23.00 3.58
N LYS A 346 -24.90 23.40 4.36
CA LYS A 346 -25.19 24.80 4.65
C LYS A 346 -23.90 25.50 5.09
N GLY A 347 -23.36 26.36 4.22
CA GLY A 347 -22.45 27.45 4.58
C GLY A 347 -21.10 27.09 5.20
N GLU A 348 -20.36 26.09 4.70
CA GLU A 348 -18.92 26.05 5.00
C GLU A 348 -18.23 27.14 4.14
N LEU A 349 -17.93 28.29 4.77
CA LEU A 349 -17.07 29.33 4.21
C LEU A 349 -15.66 28.78 4.02
N LEU A 350 -15.44 28.06 2.91
CA LEU A 350 -14.10 27.71 2.47
C LEU A 350 -13.33 29.00 2.21
N PRO A 351 -12.10 29.16 2.73
CA PRO A 351 -11.28 30.30 2.40
C PRO A 351 -11.11 30.41 0.88
N GLU A 352 -11.37 31.59 0.33
CA GLU A 352 -11.17 31.87 -1.09
C GLU A 352 -9.73 31.51 -1.50
N ASP A 353 -9.59 30.86 -2.66
CA ASP A 353 -8.30 30.57 -3.25
C ASP A 353 -8.38 30.70 -4.77
N VAL A 354 -7.22 30.94 -5.37
CA VAL A 354 -7.05 31.11 -6.81
C VAL A 354 -6.11 30.00 -7.30
N GLY A 355 -6.51 29.32 -8.37
CA GLY A 355 -5.75 28.20 -8.94
C GLY A 355 -4.36 28.59 -9.46
N THR A 356 -4.21 29.84 -9.92
CA THR A 356 -2.97 30.43 -10.43
C THR A 356 -2.12 31.05 -9.31
N ASP A 357 -0.94 31.55 -9.66
CA ASP A 357 -0.06 32.33 -8.77
C ASP A 357 -0.43 33.83 -8.80
N ASP A 358 -1.73 34.10 -8.64
CA ASP A 358 -2.28 35.44 -8.49
C ASP A 358 -2.81 35.65 -7.06
N CYS A 359 -2.78 36.92 -6.62
CA CYS A 359 -3.27 37.30 -5.31
C CYS A 359 -4.79 37.14 -5.21
N LEU A 360 -5.30 36.94 -4.00
CA LEU A 360 -6.74 36.91 -3.75
C LEU A 360 -7.36 38.26 -4.10
N THR A 361 -8.49 38.25 -4.78
CA THR A 361 -9.29 39.46 -5.06
C THR A 361 -9.89 40.05 -3.79
N SER A 362 -10.21 39.19 -2.83
CA SER A 362 -10.76 39.51 -1.51
C SER A 362 -10.16 38.57 -0.47
N TYR A 363 -10.00 39.05 0.76
CA TYR A 363 -9.53 38.22 1.86
C TYR A 363 -10.29 38.56 3.13
N THR A 364 -10.91 37.54 3.72
CA THR A 364 -11.57 37.66 5.03
C THR A 364 -10.58 37.30 6.11
N HIS A 365 -10.29 38.24 7.00
CA HIS A 365 -9.35 38.04 8.09
C HIS A 365 -9.93 37.11 9.16
N ILE A 366 -9.34 35.92 9.31
CA ILE A 366 -9.69 34.97 10.38
C ILE A 366 -8.95 35.32 11.69
N TYR A 367 -7.73 35.85 11.56
CA TYR A 367 -6.96 36.42 12.67
C TYR A 367 -6.91 37.94 12.57
N SER A 368 -6.44 38.62 13.61
CA SER A 368 -6.27 40.08 13.58
C SER A 368 -5.41 40.52 12.38
N PRO A 369 -5.80 41.55 11.60
CA PRO A 369 -5.02 42.06 10.47
C PRO A 369 -3.60 42.52 10.83
N ASP A 370 -3.31 42.75 12.10
CA ASP A 370 -2.01 43.17 12.63
C ASP A 370 -1.28 42.05 13.41
N LEU A 371 -1.71 40.79 13.27
CA LEU A 371 -1.13 39.65 14.01
C LEU A 371 0.40 39.54 13.86
N LEU A 372 0.93 39.88 12.70
CA LEU A 372 2.35 39.84 12.36
C LEU A 372 2.90 41.24 12.06
N LYS A 373 2.25 42.27 12.60
CA LYS A 373 2.67 43.65 12.40
C LYS A 373 4.13 43.83 12.77
N ASP A 374 4.86 44.49 11.89
CA ASP A 374 6.29 44.84 12.04
C ASP A 374 7.24 43.62 12.14
N GLN A 375 6.75 42.44 11.76
CA GLN A 375 7.58 41.24 11.59
C GLN A 375 8.07 41.08 10.16
N VAL A 376 9.18 40.35 10.01
CA VAL A 376 9.76 40.01 8.71
C VAL A 376 9.80 38.50 8.52
N ALA A 377 9.22 38.00 7.42
CA ALA A 377 9.28 36.59 7.05
C ALA A 377 10.22 36.33 5.87
N PHE A 378 11.14 35.39 6.03
CA PHE A 378 12.01 34.89 4.97
C PHE A 378 11.47 33.56 4.44
N ILE A 379 11.13 33.48 3.15
CA ILE A 379 10.38 32.35 2.56
C ILE A 379 11.15 31.76 1.39
N THR A 380 11.63 30.53 1.53
CA THR A 380 12.22 29.78 0.41
C THR A 380 11.12 29.16 -0.46
N GLY A 381 11.24 29.26 -1.78
CA GLY A 381 10.19 28.81 -2.71
C GLY A 381 8.92 29.67 -2.69
N GLY A 382 9.00 30.94 -2.27
CA GLY A 382 7.84 31.85 -2.16
C GLY A 382 7.29 32.42 -3.48
N GLY A 383 7.84 32.03 -4.63
CA GLY A 383 7.46 32.59 -5.94
C GLY A 383 6.26 31.95 -6.62
N SER A 384 5.77 30.81 -6.12
CA SER A 384 4.62 30.07 -6.70
C SER A 384 3.96 29.15 -5.69
N GLY A 385 2.76 28.65 -6.00
CA GLY A 385 2.07 27.60 -5.26
C GLY A 385 1.81 27.95 -3.80
N ILE A 386 2.03 26.98 -2.90
CA ILE A 386 1.79 27.14 -1.45
C ILE A 386 2.65 28.26 -0.86
N GLY A 387 3.94 28.34 -1.24
CA GLY A 387 4.84 29.38 -0.75
C GLY A 387 4.38 30.79 -1.11
N PHE A 388 3.87 30.99 -2.33
CA PHE A 388 3.29 32.27 -2.75
C PHE A 388 2.08 32.66 -1.90
N ARG A 389 1.16 31.72 -1.68
CA ARG A 389 -0.04 31.98 -0.86
C ARG A 389 0.33 32.22 0.61
N ILE A 390 1.33 31.51 1.16
CA ILE A 390 1.86 31.80 2.50
C ILE A 390 2.35 33.24 2.56
N ALA A 391 3.19 33.67 1.61
CA ALA A 391 3.71 35.03 1.57
C ALA A 391 2.59 36.08 1.60
N GLU A 392 1.58 35.93 0.73
CA GLU A 392 0.46 36.85 0.68
C GLU A 392 -0.30 36.95 2.01
N ILE A 393 -0.63 35.80 2.62
CA ILE A 393 -1.40 35.78 3.86
C ILE A 393 -0.58 36.41 4.99
N LEU A 394 0.70 36.09 5.13
CA LEU A 394 1.55 36.75 6.15
C LEU A 394 1.58 38.27 5.93
N MET A 395 1.70 38.74 4.68
CA MET A 395 1.70 40.17 4.36
C MET A 395 0.37 40.86 4.67
N ARG A 396 -0.76 40.20 4.38
CA ARG A 396 -2.09 40.71 4.75
C ARG A 396 -2.27 40.82 6.28
N HIS A 397 -1.46 40.10 7.06
CA HIS A 397 -1.43 40.19 8.52
C HIS A 397 -0.33 41.14 9.06
N GLY A 398 0.22 42.02 8.21
CA GLY A 398 1.12 43.10 8.61
C GLY A 398 2.62 42.79 8.50
N CYS A 399 2.98 41.63 7.95
CA CYS A 399 4.36 41.19 7.78
C CYS A 399 5.01 41.81 6.52
N ASP A 400 6.27 42.23 6.60
CA ASP A 400 7.11 42.38 5.40
C ASP A 400 7.72 41.02 5.05
N THR A 401 7.95 40.73 3.77
CA THR A 401 8.42 39.39 3.36
C THR A 401 9.60 39.43 2.41
N VAL A 402 10.42 38.40 2.47
CA VAL A 402 11.42 38.06 1.46
C VAL A 402 11.00 36.75 0.82
N ILE A 403 10.90 36.72 -0.51
CA ILE A 403 10.67 35.48 -1.27
C ILE A 403 11.95 35.12 -2.02
N ALA A 404 12.40 33.89 -1.84
CA ALA A 404 13.69 33.46 -2.34
C ALA A 404 13.63 32.14 -3.13
N SER A 405 14.23 32.11 -4.32
CA SER A 405 14.31 30.93 -5.19
C SER A 405 15.38 31.11 -6.26
N ARG A 406 15.57 30.12 -7.15
CA ARG A 406 16.59 30.18 -8.21
C ARG A 406 16.20 31.05 -9.41
N ASN A 407 14.92 31.39 -9.58
CA ASN A 407 14.43 32.14 -10.76
C ASN A 407 14.05 33.56 -10.34
N LEU A 408 14.96 34.52 -10.56
CA LEU A 408 14.77 35.90 -10.15
C LEU A 408 13.61 36.61 -10.86
N ASP A 409 13.39 36.33 -12.14
CA ASP A 409 12.34 37.01 -12.91
C ASP A 409 10.94 36.64 -12.41
N LYS A 410 10.71 35.35 -12.13
CA LYS A 410 9.48 34.89 -11.48
C LYS A 410 9.29 35.52 -10.11
N LEU A 411 10.36 35.64 -9.31
CA LEU A 411 10.27 36.28 -8.00
C LEU A 411 9.95 37.77 -8.11
N LYS A 412 10.53 38.49 -9.07
CA LYS A 412 10.23 39.91 -9.30
C LYS A 412 8.76 40.12 -9.65
N GLU A 413 8.19 39.25 -10.48
CA GLU A 413 6.77 39.30 -10.81
C GLU A 413 5.90 39.03 -9.57
N ALA A 414 6.19 37.94 -8.83
CA ALA A 414 5.48 37.59 -7.62
C ALA A 414 5.55 38.70 -6.56
N SER A 415 6.75 39.26 -6.32
CA SER A 415 6.97 40.36 -5.37
C SER A 415 6.13 41.60 -5.70
N LYS A 416 6.02 41.97 -6.98
CA LYS A 416 5.16 43.08 -7.41
C LYS A 416 3.69 42.81 -7.09
N LYS A 417 3.18 41.61 -7.42
CA LYS A 417 1.80 41.22 -7.14
C LYS A 417 1.50 41.25 -5.64
N LEU A 418 2.37 40.63 -4.85
CA LEU A 418 2.24 40.54 -3.39
C LEU A 418 2.29 41.91 -2.71
N SER A 419 3.22 42.78 -3.13
CA SER A 419 3.32 44.13 -2.59
C SER A 419 2.10 44.97 -2.95
N ALA A 420 1.59 44.86 -4.18
CA ALA A 420 0.41 45.58 -4.62
C ALA A 420 -0.87 45.15 -3.86
N ALA A 421 -1.02 43.85 -3.59
CA ALA A 421 -2.21 43.30 -2.94
C ALA A 421 -2.28 43.56 -1.43
N SER A 422 -1.14 43.73 -0.76
CA SER A 422 -1.06 43.86 0.70
C SER A 422 -0.63 45.24 1.20
N GLY A 423 -0.02 46.06 0.34
CA GLY A 423 0.62 47.32 0.74
C GLY A 423 1.90 47.14 1.58
N ARG A 424 2.39 45.91 1.74
CA ARG A 424 3.64 45.60 2.47
C ARG A 424 4.82 45.40 1.53
N ARG A 425 6.04 45.43 2.06
CA ARG A 425 7.25 45.24 1.25
C ARG A 425 7.49 43.74 1.01
N CYS A 426 7.61 43.33 -0.26
CA CYS A 426 8.09 42.00 -0.63
C CYS A 426 9.39 42.10 -1.41
N LEU A 427 10.51 41.61 -0.87
CA LEU A 427 11.80 41.60 -1.57
C LEU A 427 12.05 40.26 -2.29
N PRO A 428 12.41 40.27 -3.59
CA PRO A 428 12.75 39.06 -4.33
C PRO A 428 14.26 38.79 -4.34
N PHE A 429 14.71 37.66 -3.79
CA PHE A 429 16.13 37.28 -3.78
C PHE A 429 16.42 35.97 -4.52
N CYS A 430 17.46 35.98 -5.35
CA CYS A 430 17.93 34.79 -6.05
C CYS A 430 18.87 33.98 -5.15
N LEU A 431 18.52 32.75 -4.81
CA LEU A 431 19.40 31.84 -4.07
C LEU A 431 19.15 30.38 -4.44
N ASP A 432 20.12 29.53 -4.12
CA ASP A 432 20.00 28.08 -4.16
C ASP A 432 20.17 27.53 -2.75
N VAL A 433 19.13 26.92 -2.19
CA VAL A 433 19.14 26.39 -0.81
C VAL A 433 20.22 25.32 -0.57
N ARG A 434 20.78 24.76 -1.64
CA ARG A 434 21.91 23.82 -1.57
C ARG A 434 23.26 24.50 -1.31
N LYS A 435 23.34 25.83 -1.44
CA LYS A 435 24.57 26.63 -1.35
C LYS A 435 24.48 27.59 -0.16
N PRO A 436 25.04 27.24 1.01
CA PRO A 436 24.99 28.06 2.23
C PRO A 436 25.43 29.51 2.03
N GLU A 437 26.42 29.77 1.18
CA GLU A 437 26.97 31.10 0.92
C GLU A 437 25.94 32.00 0.22
N SER A 438 25.15 31.43 -0.70
CA SER A 438 24.08 32.17 -1.38
C SER A 438 22.93 32.50 -0.44
N ILE A 439 22.67 31.63 0.54
CA ILE A 439 21.68 31.87 1.59
C ILE A 439 22.18 32.97 2.53
N ALA A 440 23.43 32.88 2.96
CA ALA A 440 24.06 33.86 3.85
C ALA A 440 24.00 35.27 3.24
N ALA A 441 24.33 35.42 1.95
CA ALA A 441 24.24 36.71 1.25
C ALA A 441 22.79 37.24 1.20
N ALA A 442 21.80 36.38 0.96
CA ALA A 442 20.40 36.79 0.94
C ALA A 442 19.88 37.18 2.34
N VAL A 443 20.33 36.49 3.39
CA VAL A 443 20.02 36.82 4.79
C VAL A 443 20.66 38.14 5.18
N ASP A 444 21.93 38.38 4.82
CA ASP A 444 22.62 39.64 5.08
C ASP A 444 21.92 40.82 4.41
N GLU A 445 21.53 40.66 3.14
CA GLU A 445 20.77 41.70 2.43
C GLU A 445 19.37 41.90 3.03
N THR A 446 18.73 40.83 3.52
CA THR A 446 17.45 40.93 4.25
C THR A 446 17.60 41.77 5.51
N LEU A 447 18.61 41.47 6.33
CA LEU A 447 18.87 42.19 7.58
C LEU A 447 19.26 43.65 7.31
N LYS A 448 19.95 43.93 6.21
CA LYS A 448 20.28 45.29 5.77
C LYS A 448 19.04 46.09 5.34
N GLU A 449 18.15 45.49 4.54
CA GLU A 449 17.00 46.19 3.95
C GLU A 449 15.77 46.28 4.89
N LEU A 450 15.58 45.24 5.70
CA LEU A 450 14.40 45.08 6.57
C LEU A 450 14.73 45.12 8.07
N GLY A 451 16.00 45.07 8.45
CA GLY A 451 16.47 45.26 9.82
C GLY A 451 16.34 44.04 10.74
N ARG A 452 15.57 43.02 10.34
CA ARG A 452 15.27 41.84 11.16
C ARG A 452 14.77 40.67 10.33
N ILE A 453 14.73 39.49 10.94
CA ILE A 453 13.97 38.32 10.48
C ILE A 453 13.27 37.74 11.72
N ASP A 454 11.98 37.46 11.64
CA ASP A 454 11.21 36.89 12.77
C ASP A 454 10.67 35.50 12.43
N ILE A 455 10.41 35.28 11.15
CA ILE A 455 9.78 34.07 10.65
C ILE A 455 10.64 33.51 9.51
N LEU A 456 10.94 32.22 9.56
CA LEU A 456 11.53 31.47 8.46
C LEU A 456 10.55 30.40 7.98
N ILE A 457 10.20 30.44 6.70
CA ILE A 457 9.38 29.42 6.04
C ILE A 457 10.27 28.63 5.08
N ASN A 458 10.55 27.37 5.42
CA ASN A 458 11.26 26.45 4.53
C ASN A 458 10.27 25.71 3.62
N ASN A 459 10.04 26.27 2.42
CA ASN A 459 9.07 25.72 1.45
C ASN A 459 9.72 25.26 0.13
N ALA A 460 10.98 25.58 -0.14
CA ALA A 460 11.66 25.08 -1.34
C ALA A 460 11.66 23.54 -1.40
N ALA A 461 11.25 22.99 -2.54
CA ALA A 461 11.17 21.55 -2.76
C ALA A 461 11.42 21.17 -4.23
N GLY A 462 11.98 19.99 -4.46
CA GLY A 462 12.10 19.33 -5.77
C GLY A 462 11.40 17.98 -5.73
N ASN A 463 10.13 17.91 -6.16
CA ASN A 463 9.34 16.68 -6.10
C ASN A 463 8.80 16.32 -7.49
N PHE A 464 8.79 15.03 -7.82
CA PHE A 464 8.21 14.48 -9.04
C PHE A 464 7.83 13.01 -8.83
N LEU A 465 7.00 12.44 -9.71
CA LEU A 465 6.61 11.04 -9.64
C LEU A 465 7.59 10.18 -10.45
N CYS A 466 8.20 9.18 -9.82
CA CYS A 466 9.11 8.23 -10.48
C CYS A 466 9.14 6.87 -9.76
N PRO A 467 8.90 5.74 -10.45
CA PRO A 467 9.11 4.41 -9.87
C PRO A 467 10.54 4.26 -9.34
N ALA A 468 10.72 3.65 -8.17
CA ALA A 468 12.04 3.50 -7.56
C ALA A 468 13.06 2.77 -8.48
N THR A 469 12.59 1.84 -9.32
CA THR A 469 13.40 1.12 -10.31
C THR A 469 13.94 1.99 -11.44
N SER A 470 13.29 3.13 -11.71
CA SER A 470 13.62 4.06 -12.78
C SER A 470 14.25 5.35 -12.26
N LEU A 471 14.34 5.50 -10.94
CA LEU A 471 14.90 6.66 -10.29
C LEU A 471 16.43 6.58 -10.28
N SER A 472 17.09 7.55 -10.92
CA SER A 472 18.55 7.60 -10.92
C SER A 472 19.09 8.03 -9.56
N PHE A 473 20.31 7.59 -9.22
CA PHE A 473 20.99 8.01 -7.99
C PHE A 473 21.12 9.54 -7.87
N ASN A 474 21.42 10.22 -8.99
CA ASN A 474 21.51 11.68 -9.03
C ASN A 474 20.17 12.35 -8.78
N ALA A 475 19.08 11.80 -9.30
CA ALA A 475 17.74 12.34 -9.09
C ALA A 475 17.32 12.19 -7.61
N PHE A 476 17.55 11.02 -7.00
CA PHE A 476 17.33 10.83 -5.56
C PHE A 476 18.17 11.79 -4.72
N LYS A 477 19.47 11.89 -5.00
CA LYS A 477 20.40 12.81 -4.32
C LYS A 477 19.95 14.26 -4.42
N THR A 478 19.55 14.70 -5.61
CA THR A 478 19.11 16.09 -5.86
C THR A 478 17.91 16.46 -4.99
N VAL A 479 16.93 15.56 -4.83
CA VAL A 479 15.78 15.82 -3.96
C VAL A 479 16.20 15.89 -2.49
N MET A 480 17.05 14.99 -2.01
CA MET A 480 17.59 15.06 -0.64
C MET A 480 18.37 16.36 -0.40
N GLU A 481 19.17 16.81 -1.38
CA GLU A 481 19.93 18.06 -1.30
C GLU A 481 19.01 19.29 -1.22
N ILE A 482 17.90 19.31 -1.98
CA ILE A 482 16.97 20.45 -1.98
C ILE A 482 16.10 20.43 -0.72
N ASP A 483 15.36 19.33 -0.50
CA ASP A 483 14.29 19.28 0.48
C ASP A 483 14.82 19.11 1.90
N THR A 484 15.86 18.30 2.10
CA THR A 484 16.43 18.02 3.43
C THR A 484 17.60 18.94 3.73
N MET A 485 18.67 18.86 2.94
CA MET A 485 19.86 19.68 3.19
C MET A 485 19.56 21.16 3.02
N GLY A 486 18.74 21.54 2.04
CA GLY A 486 18.35 22.94 1.83
C GLY A 486 17.56 23.54 3.00
N THR A 487 16.66 22.75 3.59
CA THR A 487 15.94 23.13 4.82
C THR A 487 16.90 23.31 5.99
N PHE A 488 17.82 22.36 6.19
CA PHE A 488 18.84 22.48 7.24
C PHE A 488 19.75 23.69 7.05
N ASN A 489 20.30 23.86 5.84
CA ASN A 489 21.22 24.96 5.51
C ASN A 489 20.55 26.32 5.77
N THR A 490 19.31 26.49 5.32
CA THR A 490 18.60 27.76 5.49
C THR A 490 18.31 28.04 6.97
N SER A 491 17.83 27.02 7.69
CA SER A 491 17.55 27.13 9.12
C SER A 491 18.81 27.47 9.92
N LYS A 492 19.92 26.79 9.63
CA LYS A 492 21.20 27.01 10.29
C LYS A 492 21.75 28.42 10.02
N VAL A 493 21.74 28.87 8.77
CA VAL A 493 22.27 30.20 8.41
C VAL A 493 21.45 31.32 9.06
N VAL A 494 20.12 31.22 9.04
CA VAL A 494 19.24 32.23 9.70
C VAL A 494 19.41 32.18 11.22
N TYR A 495 19.61 30.98 11.79
CA TYR A 495 19.89 30.83 13.21
C TYR A 495 21.19 31.50 13.61
N GLU A 496 22.31 31.16 12.96
CA GLU A 496 23.64 31.69 13.27
C GLU A 496 23.75 33.21 13.04
N LYS A 497 23.03 33.75 12.05
CA LYS A 497 23.09 35.19 11.73
C LYS A 497 22.11 36.04 12.53
N TRP A 498 21.03 35.46 13.06
CA TRP A 498 19.97 36.26 13.67
C TRP A 498 19.24 35.55 14.83
N PHE A 499 18.65 34.38 14.62
CA PHE A 499 17.75 33.80 15.65
C PHE A 499 18.46 33.37 16.93
N GLN A 500 19.75 33.06 16.89
CA GLN A 500 20.51 32.68 18.07
C GLN A 500 20.42 33.73 19.19
N ASP A 501 20.42 35.01 18.81
CA ASP A 501 20.44 36.16 19.74
C ASP A 501 19.07 36.83 19.92
N HIS A 502 18.13 36.61 18.99
CA HIS A 502 16.86 37.34 18.94
C HIS A 502 15.60 36.47 19.08
N GLY A 503 15.76 35.14 19.08
CA GLY A 503 14.65 34.21 18.91
C GLY A 503 14.06 34.24 17.51
N GLY A 504 13.01 33.44 17.28
CA GLY A 504 12.35 33.37 15.98
C GLY A 504 11.42 32.18 15.80
N ASN A 505 10.74 32.13 14.66
CA ASN A 505 9.77 31.09 14.35
C ASN A 505 10.11 30.42 13.01
N ILE A 506 10.46 29.14 13.05
CA ILE A 506 10.71 28.32 11.87
C ILE A 506 9.48 27.45 11.60
N VAL A 507 8.95 27.52 10.38
CA VAL A 507 7.92 26.60 9.89
C VAL A 507 8.42 25.89 8.63
N ASN A 508 8.58 24.57 8.74
CA ASN A 508 8.96 23.71 7.63
C ASN A 508 7.73 23.21 6.88
N ILE A 509 7.76 23.22 5.55
CA ILE A 509 6.71 22.62 4.72
C ILE A 509 7.13 21.21 4.31
N SER A 510 6.42 20.23 4.86
CA SER A 510 6.64 18.80 4.65
C SER A 510 5.56 18.20 3.76
N ALA A 511 5.27 16.91 3.92
CA ALA A 511 4.11 16.22 3.34
C ALA A 511 3.89 14.89 4.08
N THR A 512 2.68 14.33 4.00
CA THR A 512 2.33 13.06 4.66
C THR A 512 2.93 11.80 4.00
N LEU A 513 3.84 11.96 3.03
CA LEU A 513 4.43 10.90 2.21
C LEU A 513 5.26 9.88 3.01
N GLY A 514 5.92 10.32 4.08
CA GLY A 514 6.80 9.49 4.92
C GLY A 514 6.08 8.64 5.96
N TYR A 515 4.80 8.92 6.25
CA TYR A 515 4.06 8.26 7.34
C TYR A 515 3.67 6.82 7.01
N ARG A 516 3.37 6.54 5.74
CA ARG A 516 2.89 5.22 5.28
C ARG A 516 3.60 4.73 4.00
N GLY A 517 4.50 5.54 3.45
CA GLY A 517 5.21 5.28 2.20
C GLY A 517 4.32 5.51 0.97
N GLN A 518 4.65 6.51 0.15
CA GLN A 518 3.91 6.82 -1.08
C GLN A 518 4.63 6.24 -2.31
N ALA A 519 3.90 5.46 -3.12
CA ALA A 519 4.42 4.94 -4.37
C ALA A 519 4.89 6.08 -5.29
N LEU A 520 5.92 5.81 -6.09
CA LEU A 520 6.54 6.78 -7.02
C LEU A 520 7.23 7.98 -6.34
N GLN A 521 7.24 8.06 -5.01
CA GLN A 521 7.76 9.21 -4.27
C GLN A 521 8.76 8.82 -3.19
N VAL A 522 9.53 7.75 -3.39
CA VAL A 522 10.54 7.29 -2.41
C VAL A 522 11.55 8.38 -2.04
N HIS A 523 11.97 9.22 -3.00
CA HIS A 523 12.88 10.33 -2.77
C HIS A 523 12.23 11.44 -1.95
N ALA A 524 11.05 11.94 -2.35
CA ALA A 524 10.35 13.00 -1.64
C ALA A 524 9.87 12.55 -0.26
N GLY A 525 9.32 11.32 -0.15
CA GLY A 525 8.93 10.73 1.12
C GLY A 525 10.09 10.59 2.10
N SER A 526 11.26 10.13 1.64
CA SER A 526 12.46 10.07 2.48
C SER A 526 12.91 11.46 2.94
N ALA A 527 12.92 12.43 2.02
CA ALA A 527 13.36 13.79 2.33
C ALA A 527 12.42 14.51 3.31
N LYS A 528 11.10 14.35 3.14
CA LYS A 528 10.08 14.93 4.03
C LYS A 528 10.06 14.25 5.40
N ALA A 529 10.26 12.93 5.47
CA ALA A 529 10.45 12.25 6.76
C ALA A 529 11.69 12.76 7.51
N ALA A 530 12.78 13.04 6.80
CA ALA A 530 13.97 13.65 7.40
C ALA A 530 13.70 15.07 7.93
N ASN A 531 12.89 15.87 7.23
CA ASN A 531 12.47 17.19 7.72
C ASN A 531 11.62 17.12 8.98
N ASP A 532 10.69 16.17 9.05
CA ASP A 532 9.84 15.96 10.23
C ASP A 532 10.68 15.54 11.46
N ALA A 533 11.67 14.67 11.25
CA ALA A 533 12.62 14.30 12.30
C ALA A 533 13.48 15.50 12.73
N MET A 534 14.09 16.20 11.76
CA MET A 534 14.93 17.37 12.00
C MET A 534 14.19 18.47 12.77
N THR A 535 12.92 18.72 12.47
CA THR A 535 12.07 19.69 13.18
C THR A 535 12.08 19.45 14.69
N LYS A 536 11.97 18.19 15.12
CA LYS A 536 11.97 17.82 16.54
C LYS A 536 13.32 18.07 17.20
N HIS A 537 14.41 17.74 16.50
CA HIS A 537 15.78 17.96 17.01
C HIS A 537 16.08 19.46 17.14
N LEU A 538 15.82 20.25 16.10
CA LEU A 538 16.06 21.69 16.12
C LEU A 538 15.17 22.40 17.15
N ALA A 539 13.92 21.95 17.37
CA ALA A 539 13.05 22.49 18.42
C ALA A 539 13.64 22.32 19.82
N VAL A 540 14.28 21.17 20.09
CA VAL A 540 14.94 20.89 21.37
C VAL A 540 16.22 21.71 21.51
N GLU A 541 17.04 21.74 20.47
CA GLU A 541 18.36 22.38 20.50
C GLU A 541 18.28 23.91 20.51
N TRP A 542 17.33 24.50 19.79
CA TRP A 542 17.23 25.96 19.61
C TRP A 542 16.12 26.60 20.46
N GLY A 543 15.31 25.79 21.13
CA GLY A 543 14.31 26.26 22.10
C GLY A 543 14.90 27.20 23.18
N PRO A 544 16.08 26.90 23.77
CA PRO A 544 16.72 27.81 24.74
C PRO A 544 17.05 29.21 24.21
N SER A 545 17.25 29.36 22.89
CA SER A 545 17.43 30.67 22.23
C SER A 545 16.11 31.38 21.90
N GLY A 546 14.97 30.88 22.39
CA GLY A 546 13.66 31.43 22.06
C GLY A 546 13.19 31.12 20.63
N VAL A 547 13.76 30.08 20.00
CA VAL A 547 13.39 29.67 18.64
C VAL A 547 12.39 28.53 18.68
N ARG A 548 11.23 28.73 18.04
CA ARG A 548 10.23 27.67 17.85
C ARG A 548 10.41 27.06 16.47
N VAL A 549 10.36 25.73 16.38
CA VAL A 549 10.52 25.00 15.11
C VAL A 549 9.37 24.03 14.97
N ASN A 550 8.51 24.25 13.97
CA ASN A 550 7.33 23.42 13.70
C ASN A 550 7.25 23.05 12.22
N THR A 551 6.38 22.11 11.89
CA THR A 551 6.11 21.67 10.52
C THR A 551 4.63 21.76 10.18
N VAL A 552 4.31 22.18 8.96
CA VAL A 552 3.02 21.90 8.32
C VAL A 552 3.23 20.75 7.33
N ALA A 553 2.41 19.71 7.39
CA ALA A 553 2.41 18.60 6.44
C ALA A 553 1.11 18.62 5.62
N PRO A 554 1.09 19.29 4.45
CA PRO A 554 -0.05 19.28 3.54
C PRO A 554 -0.39 17.89 2.99
N GLY A 555 -1.68 17.68 2.71
CA GLY A 555 -2.15 16.57 1.87
C GLY A 555 -1.76 16.72 0.41
N GLY A 556 -1.64 15.59 -0.31
CA GLY A 556 -1.24 15.55 -1.71
C GLY A 556 -2.18 16.33 -2.65
N PRO A 557 -1.67 16.97 -3.72
CA PRO A 557 -2.47 17.83 -4.58
C PRO A 557 -3.30 17.08 -5.63
N ARG A 558 -4.53 17.59 -5.81
CA ARG A 558 -5.43 17.59 -6.98
C ARG A 558 -5.20 16.53 -8.07
N GLY A 559 -6.09 15.55 -8.11
CA GLY A 559 -6.55 14.90 -9.33
C GLY A 559 -8.07 15.05 -9.42
N GLU A 560 -8.57 15.64 -10.51
CA GLU A 560 -10.00 15.80 -10.81
C GLU A 560 -10.60 14.48 -11.33
N ALA A 561 -10.42 13.39 -10.56
CA ALA A 561 -11.06 12.12 -10.83
C ALA A 561 -12.26 11.96 -9.87
N ALA A 562 -13.41 11.52 -10.40
CA ALA A 562 -14.58 11.25 -9.59
C ALA A 562 -14.23 10.23 -8.48
N GLY A 563 -14.49 10.60 -7.21
CA GLY A 563 -14.17 9.79 -6.03
C GLY A 563 -12.81 10.08 -5.36
N ALA A 564 -11.99 10.99 -5.91
CA ALA A 564 -10.62 11.28 -5.43
C ALA A 564 -10.52 11.73 -3.96
N PHE A 565 -11.62 12.17 -3.35
CA PHE A 565 -11.64 12.68 -1.98
C PHE A 565 -12.33 11.75 -0.98
N GLN A 566 -12.84 10.58 -1.40
CA GLN A 566 -13.57 9.66 -0.49
C GLN A 566 -12.70 9.10 0.64
N SER A 567 -11.39 8.98 0.41
CA SER A 567 -10.41 8.57 1.42
C SER A 567 -9.99 9.71 2.35
N ILE A 568 -10.34 10.95 2.02
CA ILE A 568 -10.13 12.13 2.88
C ILE A 568 -11.38 12.26 3.77
N PRO A 569 -11.26 12.24 5.11
CA PRO A 569 -12.40 12.37 6.02
C PRO A 569 -13.22 13.63 5.79
N LEU A 570 -12.56 14.75 5.47
CA LEU A 570 -13.24 15.98 5.09
C LEU A 570 -13.85 15.95 3.68
N GLN A 571 -13.69 14.86 2.93
CA GLN A 571 -14.27 14.59 1.61
C GLN A 571 -13.93 15.64 0.54
N ARG A 572 -12.81 16.35 0.72
CA ARG A 572 -12.29 17.33 -0.25
C ARG A 572 -10.78 17.47 -0.14
N ALA A 573 -10.15 17.97 -1.19
CA ALA A 573 -8.79 18.49 -1.08
C ALA A 573 -8.77 19.81 -0.29
N GLY A 574 -7.68 20.03 0.45
CA GLY A 574 -7.34 21.35 0.96
C GLY A 574 -6.89 22.29 -0.16
N ASN A 575 -7.04 23.59 0.05
CA ASN A 575 -6.54 24.62 -0.85
C ASN A 575 -5.28 25.32 -0.31
N LYS A 576 -4.63 26.17 -1.12
CA LYS A 576 -3.37 26.83 -0.71
C LYS A 576 -3.61 27.80 0.45
N THR A 577 -4.76 28.46 0.49
CA THR A 577 -5.13 29.42 1.54
C THR A 577 -5.25 28.73 2.90
N GLU A 578 -5.80 27.52 2.96
CA GLU A 578 -5.85 26.72 4.18
C GLU A 578 -4.45 26.31 4.67
N MET A 579 -3.54 25.97 3.75
CA MET A 579 -2.14 25.68 4.11
C MET A 579 -1.45 26.94 4.66
N ALA A 580 -1.75 28.10 4.08
CA ALA A 580 -1.25 29.38 4.55
C ALA A 580 -1.82 29.75 5.92
N HIS A 581 -3.08 29.45 6.23
CA HIS A 581 -3.65 29.64 7.57
C HIS A 581 -3.00 28.74 8.62
N CYS A 582 -2.72 27.47 8.29
CA CYS A 582 -1.96 26.57 9.18
C CYS A 582 -0.55 27.12 9.47
N THR A 583 0.09 27.67 8.43
CA THR A 583 1.41 28.28 8.53
C THR A 583 1.37 29.57 9.36
N LEU A 584 0.38 30.43 9.13
CA LEU A 584 0.14 31.65 9.90
C LEU A 584 -0.02 31.36 11.39
N PHE A 585 -0.82 30.34 11.75
CA PHE A 585 -0.97 29.91 13.13
C PHE A 585 0.39 29.56 13.77
N LEU A 586 1.18 28.68 13.13
CA LEU A 586 2.48 28.24 13.65
C LEU A 586 3.54 29.36 13.66
N ALA A 587 3.46 30.31 12.73
CA ALA A 587 4.37 31.46 12.67
C ALA A 587 4.00 32.56 13.68
N SER A 588 2.74 32.63 14.11
CA SER A 588 2.23 33.72 14.98
C SER A 588 2.35 33.44 16.48
N PRO A 589 2.15 34.46 17.34
CA PRO A 589 2.05 34.29 18.79
C PRO A 589 0.93 33.35 19.27
N ALA A 590 -0.06 33.05 18.42
CA ALA A 590 -1.14 32.11 18.74
C ALA A 590 -0.63 30.68 19.03
N SER A 591 0.57 30.33 18.55
CA SER A 591 1.24 29.06 18.81
C SER A 591 2.45 29.19 19.74
N SER A 592 2.52 30.26 20.55
CA SER A 592 3.68 30.59 21.42
C SER A 592 4.16 29.45 22.32
N PHE A 593 3.31 28.47 22.67
CA PHE A 593 3.67 27.29 23.46
C PHE A 593 3.78 25.98 22.64
N VAL A 594 3.90 26.08 21.31
CA VAL A 594 4.00 24.94 20.40
C VAL A 594 5.36 24.97 19.70
N THR A 595 6.16 23.93 19.91
CA THR A 595 7.44 23.68 19.21
C THR A 595 7.65 22.17 19.04
N GLY A 596 8.36 21.77 17.99
CA GLY A 596 8.59 20.37 17.61
C GLY A 596 7.35 19.68 17.02
N ALA A 597 6.25 20.41 16.80
CA ALA A 597 4.99 19.85 16.33
C ALA A 597 5.01 19.66 14.81
N ILE A 598 4.35 18.58 14.37
CA ILE A 598 4.03 18.35 12.96
C ILE A 598 2.53 18.45 12.81
N LEU A 599 2.06 19.59 12.30
CA LEU A 599 0.67 19.86 12.02
C LEU A 599 0.30 19.25 10.67
N VAL A 600 -0.38 18.11 10.70
CA VAL A 600 -0.88 17.48 9.47
C VAL A 600 -2.16 18.18 9.01
N ALA A 601 -2.13 18.71 7.78
CA ALA A 601 -3.21 19.47 7.17
C ALA A 601 -3.62 18.84 5.83
N ASP A 602 -4.26 17.68 5.89
CA ASP A 602 -4.62 16.86 4.73
C ASP A 602 -6.09 16.41 4.74
N GLY A 603 -6.91 17.04 5.56
CA GLY A 603 -8.31 16.67 5.77
C GLY A 603 -8.52 15.35 6.51
N GLY A 604 -7.48 14.81 7.17
CA GLY A 604 -7.49 13.56 7.93
C GLY A 604 -7.07 12.34 7.11
N ALA A 605 -6.63 12.52 5.86
CA ALA A 605 -6.32 11.44 4.93
C ALA A 605 -5.24 10.49 5.49
N TRP A 606 -4.25 11.02 6.19
CA TRP A 606 -3.18 10.25 6.84
C TRP A 606 -3.70 9.32 7.94
N LEU A 607 -4.89 9.56 8.50
CA LEU A 607 -5.49 8.72 9.54
C LEU A 607 -6.35 7.60 8.93
N THR A 608 -7.08 7.88 7.85
CA THR A 608 -8.35 7.20 7.55
C THR A 608 -8.38 6.42 6.26
N SER A 609 -7.26 6.04 5.66
CA SER A 609 -7.31 5.13 4.51
C SER A 609 -7.75 3.68 4.86
N ALA A 610 -8.60 3.52 5.89
CA ALA A 610 -9.45 2.39 6.27
C ALA A 610 -10.79 2.78 6.97
N ASN A 611 -11.11 4.07 7.16
CA ASN A 611 -12.38 4.49 7.78
C ASN A 611 -13.35 4.93 6.69
N ASP A 612 -14.13 3.98 6.16
CA ASP A 612 -15.39 4.34 5.52
C ASP A 612 -16.36 4.81 6.60
N VAL A 613 -16.32 6.10 6.90
CA VAL A 613 -17.16 6.73 7.91
C VAL A 613 -18.64 6.59 7.55
N SER A 614 -18.99 6.54 6.26
CA SER A 614 -20.37 6.29 5.80
C SER A 614 -20.82 4.88 6.17
N MET A 615 -19.96 3.89 5.97
CA MET A 615 -20.21 2.51 6.38
C MET A 615 -20.28 2.37 7.92
N LEU A 616 -19.41 3.07 8.67
CA LEU A 616 -19.40 3.08 10.13
C LEU A 616 -20.61 3.83 10.73
N LEU A 617 -21.08 4.90 10.09
CA LEU A 617 -22.30 5.62 10.48
C LEU A 617 -23.56 4.83 10.13
N GLY A 618 -23.54 4.01 9.07
CA GLY A 618 -24.59 3.03 8.78
C GLY A 618 -24.72 1.95 9.86
N ILE A 619 -23.66 1.70 10.64
CA ILE A 619 -23.65 0.79 11.80
C ILE A 619 -24.11 1.51 13.09
N ALA A 620 -23.94 2.83 13.19
CA ALA A 620 -24.38 3.64 14.33
C ALA A 620 -25.88 3.99 14.24
N SER A 621 -26.72 3.08 14.75
CA SER A 621 -28.18 3.19 14.79
C SER A 621 -28.71 4.47 15.49
N SER A 622 -29.85 4.96 15.00
CA SER A 622 -30.70 6.06 15.47
C SER A 622 -31.26 5.95 16.90
N LYS A 623 -30.46 5.54 17.88
CA LYS A 623 -30.86 5.54 19.30
C LYS A 623 -29.94 6.44 20.12
N SER A 624 -30.54 7.46 20.74
CA SER A 624 -29.91 8.32 21.73
C SER A 624 -29.27 7.48 22.83
N ALA A 625 -27.99 7.74 23.10
CA ALA A 625 -27.31 7.25 24.28
C ALA A 625 -27.91 7.95 25.51
N LYS A 626 -28.40 7.17 26.48
CA LYS A 626 -28.68 7.64 27.84
C LYS A 626 -27.71 6.91 28.78
N LEU A 627 -27.14 7.68 29.71
CA LEU A 627 -26.12 7.30 30.70
C LEU A 627 -26.45 6.02 31.47
#